data_AF-A0A352SD58-F1
#
_entry.id   AF-A0A352SD58-F1
#
_cell.length_a   1.000
_cell.length_b   1.000
_cell.length_c   1.000
_cell.angle_alpha   90.00
_cell.angle_beta   90.00
_cell.angle_gamma   90.00
#
_symmetry.space_group_name_H-M   'P 1'
#
loop_
_entity.id
_entity.type
_entity.pdbx_description
1 polymer ?
#
loop_
_entity_poly.entity_id
_entity_poly.type
_entity_poly.pdbx_seq_one_letter_code
_entity_poly.pdbx_strand_id
1 'polypeptide(L)' 'MTDLPKQVEIHEEGPREGFQIEPPGFSLEDRAGLVEALAGAGLAQIQVASFVNPVRVPQMADAAELFARIRKVEG' A
#
# COMPACT_ATOMS: atom_id res chain seq x y z
N MET A 1 10.09 -31.44 16.16
CA MET A 1 9.37 -30.62 15.15
C MET A 1 8.80 -29.43 15.89
N THR A 2 9.06 -28.21 15.43
CA THR A 2 8.45 -27.00 15.99
C THR A 2 6.96 -27.00 15.71
N ASP A 3 6.15 -26.62 16.71
CA ASP A 3 4.68 -26.54 16.64
C ASP A 3 4.20 -25.26 15.92
N LEU A 4 4.81 -24.97 14.77
CA LEU A 4 4.55 -23.74 14.02
C LEU A 4 3.61 -23.99 12.83
N PRO A 5 2.85 -22.97 12.41
CA PRO A 5 2.03 -23.03 11.21
C PRO A 5 2.85 -23.43 9.98
N LYS A 6 2.23 -24.18 9.06
CA LYS A 6 2.85 -24.57 7.79
C LYS A 6 2.97 -23.41 6.79
N GLN A 7 2.20 -22.34 7.00
CA GLN A 7 2.15 -21.18 6.13
C GLN A 7 1.80 -19.94 6.98
N VAL A 8 2.33 -18.79 6.56
CA VAL A 8 1.98 -17.46 7.08
C VAL A 8 1.60 -16.59 5.89
N GLU A 9 0.54 -15.82 6.05
CA GLU A 9 0.12 -14.79 5.10
C GLU A 9 0.51 -13.42 5.65
N ILE A 10 1.06 -12.57 4.79
CA ILE A 10 1.44 -11.21 5.12
C ILE A 10 0.51 -10.28 4.33
N HIS A 11 -0.28 -9.49 5.06
CA HIS A 11 -1.13 -8.44 4.49
C HIS A 11 -0.44 -7.11 4.77
N GLU A 12 0.10 -6.50 3.73
CA GLU A 12 0.87 -5.26 3.84
C GLU A 12 -0.05 -4.05 3.89
N GLU A 13 0.06 -3.25 4.96
CA GLU A 13 -0.82 -2.11 5.25
C GLU A 13 -0.07 -0.76 5.15
N GLY A 14 1.25 -0.78 4.99
CA GLY A 14 2.12 0.39 4.97
C GLY A 14 1.70 1.47 3.97
N PRO A 15 1.37 1.15 2.70
CA PRO A 15 0.90 2.17 1.76
C PRO A 15 -0.41 2.84 2.18
N ARG A 16 -1.32 2.15 2.87
CA ARG A 16 -2.58 2.76 3.33
C ARG A 16 -2.41 3.43 4.70
N GLU A 17 -2.11 2.65 5.72
CA GLU A 17 -2.03 3.14 7.11
C GLU A 17 -0.81 4.04 7.32
N GLY A 18 0.34 3.66 6.76
CA GLY A 18 1.58 4.43 6.89
C GLY A 18 1.46 5.82 6.30
N PHE A 19 1.08 5.95 5.02
CA PHE A 19 0.91 7.28 4.40
C PHE A 19 -0.22 8.12 5.01
N GLN A 20 -1.18 7.50 5.70
CA GLN A 20 -2.22 8.22 6.43
C GLN A 20 -1.68 8.84 7.73
N ILE A 21 -0.74 8.16 8.42
CA ILE A 21 -0.20 8.58 9.72
C ILE A 21 1.00 9.52 9.55
N GLU A 22 1.86 9.25 8.57
CA GLU A 22 3.08 10.02 8.35
C GLU A 22 2.78 11.46 7.91
N PRO A 23 3.69 12.42 8.22
CA PRO A 23 3.60 13.75 7.69
C PRO A 23 3.51 13.76 6.15
N PRO A 24 2.75 14.70 5.55
CA PRO A 24 2.66 14.81 4.11
C PRO A 24 4.02 15.18 3.49
N GLY A 25 4.23 14.79 2.24
CA GLY A 25 5.46 15.11 1.50
C GLY A 25 5.85 14.11 0.43
N PHE A 26 5.23 12.93 0.43
CA PHE A 26 5.48 11.90 -0.58
C PHE A 26 4.70 12.19 -1.86
N SER A 27 5.38 12.25 -2.99
CA SER A 27 4.73 12.41 -4.29
C SER A 27 3.87 11.19 -4.64
N LEU A 28 3.00 11.30 -5.65
CA LEU A 28 2.26 10.14 -6.15
C LEU A 28 3.21 9.11 -6.75
N GLU A 29 4.30 9.56 -7.36
CA GLU A 29 5.34 8.74 -7.95
C GLU A 29 6.12 7.96 -6.89
N ASP A 30 6.48 8.58 -5.76
CA ASP A 30 7.18 7.90 -4.67
C ASP A 30 6.30 6.82 -4.02
N ARG A 31 5.03 7.16 -3.78
CA ARG A 31 4.06 6.22 -3.19
C ARG A 31 3.78 5.04 -4.13
N ALA A 32 3.62 5.30 -5.43
CA ALA A 32 3.48 4.24 -6.42
C ALA A 32 4.74 3.36 -6.50
N GLY A 33 5.93 3.97 -6.47
CA GLY A 33 7.20 3.26 -6.45
C GLY A 33 7.35 2.33 -5.24
N LEU A 34 6.90 2.74 -4.05
CA LEU A 34 6.87 1.87 -2.87
C LEU A 34 5.94 0.67 -3.08
N VAL A 35 4.72 0.89 -3.56
CA VAL A 35 3.75 -0.20 -3.81
C VAL A 35 4.31 -1.20 -4.80
N GLU A 36 4.92 -0.73 -5.89
CA GLU A 36 5.54 -1.60 -6.89
C GLU A 36 6.74 -2.38 -6.33
N ALA A 37 7.57 -1.76 -5.49
CA ALA A 37 8.68 -2.43 -4.83
C ALA A 37 8.19 -3.52 -3.86
N LEU A 38 7.14 -3.24 -3.09
CA LEU A 38 6.50 -4.22 -2.20
C LEU A 38 5.90 -5.39 -2.98
N ALA A 39 5.25 -5.12 -4.10
CA ALA A 39 4.72 -6.16 -4.97
C ALA A 39 5.85 -7.00 -5.59
N GLY A 40 6.93 -6.34 -6.03
CA GLY A 40 8.15 -7.01 -6.52
C GLY A 40 8.89 -7.84 -5.47
N ALA A 41 8.63 -7.61 -4.17
CA ALA A 41 9.15 -8.42 -3.08
C ALA A 41 8.38 -9.74 -2.86
N GLY A 42 7.32 -9.99 -3.63
CA GLY A 42 6.53 -11.23 -3.57
C GLY A 42 5.39 -11.20 -2.56
N LEU A 43 4.94 -10.02 -2.11
CA LEU A 43 3.77 -9.89 -1.27
C LEU A 43 2.49 -10.12 -2.08
N ALA A 44 1.66 -11.05 -1.61
CA ALA A 44 0.41 -11.42 -2.30
C ALA A 44 -0.71 -10.39 -2.09
N GLN A 45 -0.70 -9.66 -0.97
CA GLN A 45 -1.74 -8.70 -0.62
C GLN A 45 -1.14 -7.42 -0.05
N ILE A 46 -1.43 -6.29 -0.72
CA ILE A 46 -1.01 -4.95 -0.33
C ILE A 46 -2.23 -4.04 -0.31
N GLN A 47 -2.52 -3.44 0.84
CA GLN A 47 -3.54 -2.40 0.98
C GLN A 47 -2.92 -1.05 0.56
N VAL A 48 -3.28 -0.61 -0.63
CA VAL A 48 -2.65 0.55 -1.29
C VAL A 48 -3.15 1.89 -0.77
N ALA A 49 -4.48 2.06 -0.64
CA ALA A 49 -5.10 3.30 -0.23
C ALA A 49 -6.54 3.05 0.27
N SER A 50 -7.22 4.11 0.69
CA SER A 50 -8.62 4.07 1.11
C SER A 50 -9.48 5.12 0.39
N PHE A 51 -10.63 4.72 -0.14
CA PHE A 51 -11.60 5.63 -0.76
C PHE A 51 -12.54 6.20 0.31
N VAL A 52 -12.02 7.12 1.11
CA VAL A 52 -12.72 7.74 2.26
C VAL A 52 -13.01 9.20 1.99
N ASN A 53 -13.68 9.87 2.93
CA ASN A 53 -13.96 11.29 2.80
C ASN A 53 -12.64 12.10 2.80
N PRO A 54 -12.29 12.79 1.69
CA PRO A 54 -10.99 13.45 1.53
C PRO A 54 -10.85 14.68 2.44
N VAL A 55 -11.94 15.25 2.94
CA VAL A 55 -11.89 16.35 3.92
C VAL A 55 -11.50 15.82 5.30
N ARG A 56 -11.93 14.59 5.65
CA ARG A 56 -11.59 13.96 6.93
C ARG A 56 -10.22 13.28 6.91
N VAL A 57 -9.79 12.80 5.75
CA VAL A 57 -8.50 12.13 5.55
C VAL A 57 -7.81 12.69 4.30
N PRO A 58 -7.21 13.90 4.38
CA PRO A 58 -6.61 14.57 3.23
C PRO A 58 -5.51 13.77 2.52
N GLN A 59 -4.76 12.95 3.27
CA GLN A 59 -3.68 12.11 2.75
C GLN A 59 -4.17 11.03 1.76
N MET A 60 -5.47 10.69 1.80
CA MET A 60 -6.09 9.70 0.91
C MET A 60 -6.92 10.35 -0.20
N ALA A 61 -6.84 11.67 -0.36
CA ALA A 61 -7.65 12.40 -1.34
C ALA A 61 -7.34 12.03 -2.80
N ASP A 62 -6.12 11.56 -3.08
CA ASP A 62 -5.62 11.19 -4.40
C ASP A 62 -5.49 9.67 -4.59
N ALA A 63 -6.29 8.89 -3.86
CA ALA A 63 -6.28 7.43 -3.94
C ALA A 63 -6.51 6.92 -5.37
N ALA A 64 -7.43 7.54 -6.12
CA ALA A 64 -7.71 7.14 -7.51
C ALA A 64 -6.50 7.36 -8.42
N GLU A 65 -5.83 8.49 -8.27
CA GLU A 65 -4.64 8.87 -9.02
C GLU A 65 -3.43 8.00 -8.66
N LEU A 66 -3.34 7.54 -7.41
CA LEU A 66 -2.32 6.57 -6.99
C LEU A 66 -2.56 5.22 -7.66
N PHE A 67 -3.79 4.69 -7.60
CA PHE A 67 -4.15 3.44 -8.27
C PHE A 67 -3.92 3.47 -9.78
N ALA A 68 -4.18 4.60 -10.43
CA ALA A 68 -3.95 4.77 -11.86
C ALA A 68 -2.45 4.76 -12.26
N ARG A 69 -1.55 5.07 -11.32
CA ARG A 69 -0.10 5.09 -11.56
C ARG A 69 0.60 3.77 -11.29
N ILE A 70 0.04 2.92 -10.44
CA ILE A 70 0.65 1.66 -10.05
C ILE A 70 0.59 0.67 -11.22
N ARG A 71 1.73 0.09 -11.57
CA ARG A 71 1.79 -1.08 -12.44
C ARG A 71 1.54 -2.34 -11.63
N LYS A 72 0.54 -3.11 -12.04
CA LYS A 72 0.35 -4.47 -11.51
C LYS A 72 1.48 -5.38 -12.01
N VAL A 73 2.12 -6.06 -11.07
CA VAL A 73 2.96 -7.22 -11.34
C VAL A 73 2.11 -8.48 -11.29
N GLU A 74 2.46 -9.49 -12.10
CA GLU A 74 1.86 -10.81 -11.98
C GLU A 74 2.32 -11.45 -10.66
N GLY A 75 1.36 -11.97 -9.90
CA GLY A 75 1.53 -12.62 -8.61
C GLY A 75 0.33 -13.51 -8.32
#